data_AF-A0AAW6KR74-F1
#
_entry.id   AF-A0AAW6KR74-F1
#
_cell.length_a   1.000
_cell.length_b   1.000
_cell.length_c   1.000
_cell.angle_alpha   90.00
_cell.angle_beta   90.00
_cell.angle_gamma   90.00
#
_symmetry.space_group_name_H-M   'P 1'
#
loop_
_entity.id
_entity.type
_entity.pdbx_description
1 polymer ?
#
loop_
_entity_poly.entity_id
_entity_poly.type
_entity_poly.pdbx_seq_one_letter_code
_entity_poly.pdbx_strand_id
1 'polypeptide(L)'
;EMYFSDPKKAEQNGIAFIHQELNIWPEMTVLENLFIGRELSSKLGFLNNKKMKALAKEQLERLGVSISLEKEAGDCSVGQQQMI
;
A
#
# COMPACT_ATOMS: atom_id res chain seq x y z
N GLU A 1 8.33 24.18 -16.13
CA GLU A 1 8.77 23.20 -15.11
C GLU A 1 8.04 23.46 -13.81
N MET A 2 7.76 22.41 -13.04
CA MET A 2 7.12 22.50 -11.72
C MET A 2 8.13 22.03 -10.67
N TYR A 3 8.37 22.85 -9.64
CA TYR A 3 9.34 22.58 -8.58
C TYR A 3 8.59 22.38 -7.25
N PHE A 4 8.89 21.31 -6.53
CA PHE A 4 8.34 21.04 -5.19
C PHE A 4 9.41 21.29 -4.13
N SER A 5 9.06 21.98 -3.05
CA SER A 5 9.99 22.29 -1.96
C SER A 5 10.34 21.09 -1.08
N ASP A 6 9.53 20.04 -1.13
CA ASP A 6 9.66 18.83 -0.31
C ASP A 6 8.85 17.67 -0.92
N PRO A 7 9.18 16.40 -0.58
CA PRO A 7 8.50 15.23 -1.14
C PRO A 7 7.00 15.19 -0.86
N LYS A 8 6.56 15.68 0.31
CA LYS A 8 5.14 15.67 0.70
C LYS A 8 4.30 16.54 -0.23
N LYS A 9 4.82 17.69 -0.66
CA LYS A 9 4.15 18.53 -1.67
C LYS A 9 4.07 17.83 -3.04
N ALA A 10 5.08 17.06 -3.43
CA ALA A 10 5.01 16.29 -4.67
C ALA A 10 3.91 15.22 -4.60
N GLU A 11 3.80 14.49 -3.48
CA GLU A 11 2.72 13.52 -3.25
C GLU A 11 1.33 14.15 -3.30
N GLN A 12 1.16 15.32 -2.67
CA GLN A 12 -0.11 16.08 -2.72
C GLN A 12 -0.50 16.51 -4.13
N ASN A 13 0.45 16.57 -5.06
CA ASN A 13 0.23 16.87 -6.47
C ASN A 13 0.13 15.59 -7.33
N GLY A 14 -0.04 14.42 -6.71
CA GLY A 14 -0.27 13.16 -7.41
C GLY A 14 1.00 12.45 -7.88
N ILE A 15 2.18 12.87 -7.42
CA ILE A 15 3.44 12.19 -7.72
C ILE A 15 3.69 11.14 -6.66
N ALA A 16 3.69 9.86 -7.06
CA ALA A 16 4.06 8.75 -6.20
C ALA A 16 5.53 8.35 -6.44
N PHE A 17 6.25 8.06 -5.35
CA PHE A 17 7.61 7.52 -5.42
C PHE A 17 7.58 6.00 -5.20
N ILE A 18 8.36 5.26 -5.98
CA ILE A 18 8.54 3.81 -5.85
C ILE A 18 10.01 3.55 -5.52
N HIS A 19 10.28 2.91 -4.39
CA HIS A 19 11.63 2.57 -3.94
C HIS A 19 12.16 1.36 -4.74
N GLN A 20 13.46 1.38 -5.09
CA GLN A 20 14.10 0.27 -5.80
C GLN A 20 14.44 -0.91 -4.88
N GLU A 21 14.68 -0.63 -3.60
CA GLU A 21 14.88 -1.65 -2.57
C GLU A 21 13.53 -1.99 -1.90
N LEU A 22 13.37 -3.27 -1.57
CA LEU A 22 12.18 -3.79 -0.89
C LEU A 22 12.00 -3.10 0.46
N ASN A 23 10.98 -2.27 0.54
CA ASN A 23 10.56 -1.63 1.77
C ASN A 23 9.25 -2.27 2.20
N ILE A 24 9.35 -3.49 2.75
CA ILE A 24 8.20 -4.24 3.29
C ILE A 24 8.42 -4.53 4.76
N TRP A 25 7.32 -4.62 5.50
CA TRP A 25 7.27 -4.96 6.91
C TRP A 25 6.85 -6.43 6.98
N PRO A 26 7.79 -7.38 7.16
CA PRO A 26 7.52 -8.81 6.95
C PRO A 26 6.50 -9.37 7.94
N GLU A 27 6.52 -8.87 9.18
CA GLU A 27 5.62 -9.26 10.28
C GLU A 27 4.21 -8.63 10.17
N MET A 28 3.98 -7.80 9.15
CA MET A 28 2.68 -7.18 8.89
C MET A 28 1.99 -7.90 7.74
N THR A 29 0.66 -7.91 7.75
CA THR A 29 -0.12 -8.48 6.66
C THR A 29 0.09 -7.67 5.37
N VAL A 30 -0.19 -8.30 4.22
CA VAL A 30 -0.21 -7.62 2.92
C VAL A 30 -1.13 -6.41 2.95
N LEU A 31 -2.31 -6.53 3.58
CA LEU A 31 -3.23 -5.40 3.71
C LEU A 31 -2.61 -4.24 4.46
N GLU A 32 -1.90 -4.50 5.56
CA GLU A 32 -1.32 -3.43 6.37
C GLU A 32 -0.14 -2.77 5.66
N ASN A 33 0.71 -3.54 4.97
CA ASN A 33 1.79 -3.00 4.14
C ASN A 33 1.27 -2.03 3.06
N LEU A 34 0.16 -2.37 2.40
CA LEU A 34 -0.43 -1.54 1.35
C LEU A 34 -0.97 -0.18 1.84
N PHE A 35 -1.27 -0.04 3.13
CA PHE A 35 -1.91 1.15 3.69
C PHE A 35 -1.11 1.84 4.80
N ILE A 36 0.11 1.38 5.10
CA ILE A 36 0.91 1.96 6.18
C ILE A 36 1.20 3.45 5.95
N GLY A 37 0.90 4.29 6.94
CA GLY A 37 0.99 5.75 6.85
C GLY A 37 -0.06 6.40 5.94
N ARG A 38 -0.96 5.62 5.35
CA ARG A 38 -2.07 6.05 4.47
C ARG A 38 -3.36 5.33 4.84
N GLU A 39 -3.52 5.02 6.12
CA GLU A 39 -4.63 4.22 6.63
C GLU A 39 -5.96 4.94 6.42
N LEU A 40 -6.98 4.17 6.03
CA LEU A 40 -8.32 4.73 5.87
C LEU A 40 -9.08 4.64 7.19
N SER A 41 -9.49 5.79 7.70
CA SER A 41 -10.29 5.85 8.93
C SER A 41 -11.77 6.07 8.66
N SER A 42 -12.60 5.57 9.55
CA SER A 42 -14.02 5.89 9.66
C SER A 42 -14.21 7.31 10.18
N LYS A 43 -15.44 7.84 10.10
CA LYS A 43 -15.77 9.17 10.65
C LYS A 43 -15.50 9.30 12.16
N LEU A 44 -15.43 8.17 12.87
CA LEU A 44 -15.16 8.09 14.30
C LEU A 44 -13.66 7.87 14.62
N GLY A 45 -12.78 7.87 13.60
CA GLY A 45 -11.33 7.73 13.78
C GLY A 45 -10.80 6.29 13.80
N PHE A 46 -11.67 5.27 13.84
CA PHE A 46 -11.24 3.87 13.76
C PHE A 46 -10.83 3.45 12.36
N LEU A 47 -9.88 2.52 12.23
CA LEU A 47 -9.49 1.93 10.95
C LEU A 47 -10.69 1.31 10.23
N ASN A 48 -10.79 1.59 8.93
CA ASN A 48 -11.82 1.09 8.05
C ASN A 48 -11.30 -0.09 7.22
N ASN A 49 -11.07 -1.21 7.90
CA ASN A 49 -10.55 -2.44 7.29
C ASN A 49 -11.40 -2.92 6.11
N LYS A 50 -12.73 -2.74 6.18
CA LYS A 50 -13.63 -3.12 5.08
C LYS A 50 -13.32 -2.33 3.81
N LYS A 51 -13.12 -1.01 3.92
CA LYS A 51 -12.78 -0.16 2.77
C LYS A 51 -11.38 -0.43 2.24
N MET A 52 -10.39 -0.62 3.13
CA MET A 52 -9.03 -0.96 2.73
C MET A 52 -8.98 -2.29 1.98
N LYS A 53 -9.66 -3.34 2.49
CA LYS A 53 -9.77 -4.64 1.80
C LYS A 53 -10.42 -4.53 0.42
N ALA A 54 -11.49 -3.73 0.29
CA ALA A 54 -12.17 -3.56 -0.99
C ALA A 54 -11.25 -2.91 -2.04
N LEU A 55 -10.57 -1.82 -1.65
CA LEU A 55 -9.64 -1.12 -2.54
C LEU A 55 -8.43 -1.98 -2.92
N ALA A 56 -7.84 -2.69 -1.96
CA ALA A 56 -6.73 -3.59 -2.23
C ALA A 56 -7.10 -4.68 -3.23
N LYS A 57 -8.27 -5.32 -3.05
CA LYS A 57 -8.75 -6.34 -3.99
C LYS A 57 -8.93 -5.78 -5.40
N GLU A 58 -9.54 -4.60 -5.51
CA GLU A 58 -9.71 -3.93 -6.79
C GLU A 58 -8.37 -3.66 -7.49
N GLN A 59 -7.36 -3.16 -6.76
CA GLN A 59 -6.05 -2.88 -7.37
C GLN A 59 -5.31 -4.17 -7.75
N LEU A 60 -5.32 -5.19 -6.90
CA LEU A 60 -4.71 -6.49 -7.22
C LEU A 60 -5.37 -7.14 -8.43
N GLU A 61 -6.70 -7.07 -8.55
CA GLU A 61 -7.44 -7.57 -9.71
C GLU A 61 -7.05 -6.81 -10.99
N ARG A 62 -6.95 -5.48 -10.94
CA ARG A 62 -6.49 -4.66 -12.08
C ARG A 62 -5.07 -5.00 -12.53
N LEU A 63 -4.21 -5.41 -11.60
CA LEU A 63 -2.84 -5.84 -11.88
C LEU A 63 -2.74 -7.32 -12.29
N GLY A 64 -3.84 -8.08 -12.21
CA GLY A 64 -3.84 -9.52 -12.47
C GLY A 64 -3.07 -10.33 -11.42
N VAL A 65 -2.90 -9.78 -10.21
CA VAL A 65 -2.11 -10.37 -9.13
C VAL A 65 -3.02 -11.05 -8.13
N SER A 66 -2.72 -12.30 -7.78
CA SER A 66 -3.41 -13.04 -6.72
C SER A 66 -2.52 -13.15 -5.49
N ILE A 67 -2.79 -12.32 -4.48
CA ILE A 67 -2.12 -12.33 -3.17
C ILE A 67 -3.20 -12.26 -2.08
N SER A 68 -3.07 -13.09 -1.04
CA SER A 68 -3.97 -13.03 0.12
C SER A 68 -3.66 -11.79 0.96
N LEU A 69 -4.69 -10.97 1.23
CA LEU A 69 -4.55 -9.75 2.02
C LEU A 69 -4.31 -10.01 3.52
N GLU A 70 -4.67 -11.19 4.01
CA GLU A 70 -4.48 -11.59 5.42
C GLU A 70 -3.16 -12.33 5.67
N LYS A 71 -2.40 -12.63 4.61
CA LYS A 71 -1.10 -13.28 4.73
C LYS A 71 -0.06 -12.29 5.20
N GLU A 72 0.90 -12.72 6.02
CA GLU A 72 2.09 -11.93 6.36
C GLU A 72 2.93 -11.66 5.11
N ALA A 73 3.43 -10.44 4.96
CA ALA A 73 4.19 -10.05 3.77
C ALA A 73 5.52 -10.83 3.67
N GLY A 74 6.10 -11.22 4.80
CA GLY A 74 7.30 -12.05 4.87
C GLY A 74 7.13 -13.42 4.20
N ASP A 75 5.93 -13.98 4.23
CA ASP A 75 5.63 -15.27 3.62
C ASP A 75 5.34 -15.19 2.12
N CYS A 76 5.22 -13.99 1.55
CA CYS A 76 5.02 -13.81 0.11
C CYS A 76 6.29 -14.11 -0.69
N SER A 77 6.15 -14.53 -1.95
CA SER A 77 7.34 -14.69 -2.81
C SER A 77 8.01 -13.34 -3.03
N VAL A 78 9.31 -13.32 -3.34
CA VAL A 78 10.03 -12.06 -3.61
C VAL A 78 9.35 -11.23 -4.71
N GLY A 79 8.83 -11.87 -5.75
CA GLY A 79 8.07 -11.20 -6.80
C GLY A 79 6.75 -10.62 -6.30
N GLN A 80 6.06 -11.30 -5.38
CA GLN A 80 4.85 -10.76 -4.73
C GLN A 80 5.20 -9.59 -3.81
N GLN A 81 6.31 -9.66 -3.06
CA GLN A 81 6.79 -8.60 -2.18
C GLN A 81 7.15 -7.33 -2.96
N GLN A 82 7.66 -7.44 -4.19
CA GLN A 82 7.90 -6.28 -5.06
C GLN A 82 6.63 -5.58 -5.57
N MET A 83 5.49 -6.27 -5.53
CA MET A 83 4.20 -5.74 -5.95
C MET A 83 3.41 -5.09 -4.81
N ILE A 84 3.83 -5.33 -3.56
CA ILE A 84 3.26 -4.77 -2.33
C ILE A 84 3.92 -3.41 -2.06
#